data_AF-A0A7Y2CSG1-F1
#
_entry.id   AF-A0A7Y2CSG1-F1
#
_cell.length_a   1.000
_cell.length_b   1.000
_cell.length_c   1.000
_cell.angle_alpha   90.00
_cell.angle_beta   90.00
_cell.angle_gamma   90.00
#
_symmetry.space_group_name_H-M   'P 1'
#
loop_
_entity.id
_entity.type
_entity.pdbx_description
1 polymer ?
#
loop_
_entity_poly.entity_id
_entity_poly.type
_entity_poly.pdbx_seq_one_letter_code
_entity_poly.pdbx_strand_id
1 'polypeptide(L)'
;MTKRLRLLAASLFALTMTSTMWLGCSDTLTDFTEIEVDDALVAELSSQLLKTTGNGAPNGAHFNLNLIGVSKDKSAAMDDNNGHRIFVKLYGNTKIYLAEGDDFDVLDANGTDGNGARFQLPNPDPDNDGMTVYSVYARPLGKWGGSGAITPCATAAGEDGVFDTVDDEEVCSMTVLTVERTKGKSHFQNVSKYLLYVNVDLDGDGVTERYNLFNDAMQDYLWSYDNQGLKLVQLRFYEESTDVTL
;
A
#
# COMPACT_ATOMS: atom_id res chain seq x y z
N MET A 1 27.79 -3.67 28.16
CA MET A 1 28.59 -4.73 27.51
C MET A 1 28.20 -4.74 26.04
N THR A 2 28.83 -3.88 25.25
CA THR A 2 28.43 -3.55 23.88
C THR A 2 28.83 -4.69 22.94
N LYS A 3 27.86 -5.48 22.47
CA LYS A 3 28.11 -6.50 21.44
C LYS A 3 28.06 -5.84 20.07
N ARG A 4 29.22 -5.67 19.44
CA ARG A 4 29.35 -5.19 18.06
C ARG A 4 29.07 -6.36 17.10
N LEU A 5 27.91 -6.36 16.45
CA LEU A 5 27.61 -7.27 15.34
C LEU A 5 28.09 -6.59 14.04
N ARG A 6 29.09 -7.17 13.37
CA ARG A 6 29.60 -6.69 12.06
C ARG A 6 28.77 -7.33 10.94
N LEU A 7 27.91 -6.55 10.28
CA LEU A 7 27.38 -6.94 8.97
C LEU A 7 28.42 -6.63 7.90
N LEU A 8 28.95 -7.67 7.25
CA LEU A 8 29.83 -7.57 6.09
C LEU A 8 28.99 -7.22 4.86
N ALA A 9 29.00 -5.95 4.45
CA ALA A 9 28.77 -5.62 3.04
C ALA A 9 30.04 -6.02 2.27
N ALA A 10 29.90 -6.99 1.37
CA ALA A 10 30.99 -7.47 0.54
C ALA A 10 31.51 -6.36 -0.38
N SER A 11 32.69 -5.85 -0.08
CA SER A 11 33.59 -5.36 -1.12
C SER A 11 35.03 -5.68 -0.71
N LEU A 12 35.66 -6.46 -1.58
CA LEU A 12 37.08 -6.75 -1.64
C LEU A 12 37.89 -5.47 -1.38
N PHE A 13 38.73 -5.47 -0.35
CA PHE A 13 40.17 -5.15 -0.46
C PHE A 13 40.84 -5.47 0.87
N ALA A 14 41.72 -6.47 0.84
CA ALA A 14 42.61 -6.76 1.94
C ALA A 14 43.71 -5.69 1.99
N LEU A 15 43.90 -5.05 3.14
CA LEU A 15 45.25 -4.72 3.59
C LEU A 15 45.27 -4.59 5.11
N THR A 16 46.08 -5.46 5.71
CA THR A 16 46.51 -5.42 7.10
C THR A 16 47.26 -4.11 7.36
N MET A 17 47.04 -3.44 8.49
CA MET A 17 48.17 -2.88 9.21
C MET A 17 47.90 -2.59 10.69
N THR A 18 48.85 -3.09 11.47
CA THR A 18 49.22 -2.71 12.84
C THR A 18 49.61 -1.24 12.94
N SER A 19 49.22 -0.62 14.05
CA SER A 19 49.88 0.46 14.81
C SER A 19 51.08 1.18 14.16
N THR A 20 50.95 2.48 13.90
CA THR A 20 51.70 3.58 14.59
C THR A 20 51.26 4.97 14.10
N MET A 21 51.32 5.95 15.00
CA MET A 21 51.07 7.39 14.79
C MET A 21 51.97 8.02 13.71
N TRP A 22 51.45 9.01 12.97
CA TRP A 22 52.14 10.27 12.70
C TRP A 22 51.18 11.36 12.17
N LEU A 23 51.37 12.59 12.65
CA LEU A 23 50.66 13.80 12.21
C LEU A 23 51.14 14.26 10.82
N GLY A 24 50.23 14.81 10.00
CA GLY A 24 50.61 15.80 8.98
C GLY A 24 49.73 15.86 7.72
N CYS A 25 48.99 16.96 7.61
CA CYS A 25 48.57 17.71 6.41
C CYS A 25 47.61 17.14 5.35
N SER A 26 46.63 18.00 5.05
CA SER A 26 45.81 18.19 3.84
C SER A 26 44.67 17.23 3.53
N ASP A 27 43.52 17.87 3.28
CA ASP A 27 42.29 17.41 2.61
C ASP A 27 41.61 16.16 3.16
N THR A 28 40.41 16.34 3.72
CA THR A 28 39.15 15.81 3.14
C THR A 28 38.03 15.90 4.17
N LEU A 29 36.90 16.45 3.72
CA LEU A 29 35.61 16.37 4.41
C LEU A 29 35.27 14.90 4.65
N THR A 30 35.33 14.47 5.91
CA THR A 30 34.74 13.21 6.37
C THR A 30 33.99 13.49 7.67
N ASP A 31 33.06 14.44 7.60
CA ASP A 31 31.98 14.49 8.57
C ASP A 31 30.92 13.49 8.09
N PHE A 32 31.15 12.21 8.40
CA PHE A 32 30.10 11.21 8.34
C PHE A 32 29.43 11.26 9.71
N THR A 33 28.27 11.88 9.77
CA THR A 33 27.37 11.77 10.91
C THR A 33 27.05 10.30 11.12
N GLU A 34 27.53 9.71 12.21
CA GLU A 34 27.06 8.40 12.65
C GLU A 34 25.57 8.56 12.98
N ILE A 35 24.71 7.93 12.18
CA ILE A 35 23.28 7.84 12.49
C ILE A 35 23.18 6.86 13.67
N GLU A 36 22.89 7.38 14.86
CA GLU A 36 22.44 6.55 15.98
C GLU A 36 21.07 5.99 15.60
N VAL A 37 21.05 4.76 15.09
CA VAL A 37 19.81 4.01 14.86
C VAL A 37 19.42 3.35 16.17
N ASP A 38 18.22 3.67 16.66
CA ASP A 38 17.64 3.10 17.88
C ASP A 38 17.57 1.57 17.76
N ASP A 39 17.98 0.85 18.81
CA ASP A 39 17.89 -0.60 18.92
C ASP A 39 16.45 -1.10 18.70
N ALA A 40 15.43 -0.30 19.02
CA ALA A 40 14.03 -0.59 18.72
C ALA A 40 13.74 -0.59 17.20
N LEU A 41 14.25 0.41 16.46
CA LEU A 41 14.12 0.48 15.01
C LEU A 41 14.86 -0.68 14.32
N VAL A 42 16.03 -1.05 14.84
CA VAL A 42 16.82 -2.20 14.34
C VAL A 42 16.10 -3.52 14.61
N ALA A 43 15.43 -3.66 15.76
CA ALA A 43 14.62 -4.83 16.10
C ALA A 43 13.35 -4.94 15.23
N GLU A 44 12.69 -3.82 14.97
CA GLU A 44 11.49 -3.76 14.12
C GLU A 44 11.81 -4.06 12.65
N LEU A 45 12.87 -3.44 12.11
CA LEU A 45 13.38 -3.74 10.77
C LEU A 45 13.85 -5.20 10.65
N SER A 46 14.50 -5.75 11.67
CA SER A 46 14.87 -7.18 11.71
C SER A 46 13.66 -8.10 11.77
N SER A 47 12.63 -7.77 12.54
CA SER A 47 11.38 -8.52 12.62
C SER A 47 10.67 -8.58 11.26
N GLN A 48 10.57 -7.43 10.58
CA GLN A 48 9.98 -7.36 9.23
C GLN A 48 10.79 -8.13 8.18
N LEU A 49 12.12 -8.14 8.30
CA LEU A 49 13.00 -8.89 7.40
C LEU A 49 12.88 -10.41 7.60
N LEU A 50 12.61 -10.89 8.82
CA LEU A 50 12.45 -12.32 9.13
C LEU A 50 11.10 -12.91 8.67
N LYS A 51 10.07 -12.08 8.50
CA LYS A 51 8.75 -12.51 7.99
C LYS A 51 8.68 -12.53 6.46
N THR A 52 9.47 -11.71 5.79
CA THR A 52 9.42 -11.55 4.33
C THR A 52 10.05 -12.74 3.62
N THR A 53 9.29 -13.40 2.75
CA THR A 53 9.79 -14.53 1.94
C THR A 53 10.49 -14.08 0.67
N GLY A 54 11.09 -15.01 -0.08
CA GLY A 54 11.69 -14.75 -1.39
C GLY A 54 10.72 -14.24 -2.48
N ASN A 55 9.44 -14.01 -2.16
CA ASN A 55 8.48 -13.32 -3.03
C ASN A 55 8.15 -11.88 -2.58
N GLY A 56 8.68 -11.39 -1.46
CA GLY A 56 8.44 -10.04 -0.92
C GLY A 56 7.25 -9.89 0.03
N ALA A 57 6.47 -10.96 0.27
CA ALA A 57 5.35 -10.96 1.22
C ALA A 57 5.62 -11.86 2.43
N PRO A 58 4.89 -11.64 3.54
CA PRO A 58 4.92 -12.49 4.72
C PRO A 58 4.55 -13.95 4.44
N ASN A 59 5.03 -14.84 5.30
CA ASN A 59 4.51 -16.19 5.43
C ASN A 59 3.28 -16.21 6.33
N GLY A 60 2.23 -16.94 5.95
CA GLY A 60 1.05 -17.13 6.80
C GLY A 60 -0.25 -17.24 6.04
N ALA A 61 -1.33 -17.44 6.80
CA ALA A 61 -2.70 -17.30 6.29
C ALA A 61 -2.91 -15.86 5.80
N HIS A 62 -3.61 -15.73 4.68
CA HIS A 62 -3.94 -14.43 4.09
C HIS A 62 -5.17 -14.57 3.20
N PHE A 63 -5.95 -13.50 3.10
CA PHE A 63 -6.91 -13.35 2.02
C PHE A 63 -6.18 -12.92 0.75
N ASN A 64 -6.58 -13.44 -0.41
CA ASN A 64 -6.00 -13.06 -1.69
C ASN A 64 -7.08 -12.41 -2.56
N LEU A 65 -6.84 -11.21 -3.07
CA LEU A 65 -7.69 -10.57 -4.07
C LEU A 65 -6.93 -10.39 -5.38
N ASN A 66 -7.56 -10.71 -6.50
CA ASN A 66 -6.99 -10.49 -7.83
C ASN A 66 -7.80 -9.43 -8.58
N LEU A 67 -7.19 -8.30 -8.93
CA LEU A 67 -7.78 -7.31 -9.84
C LEU A 67 -7.33 -7.64 -11.27
N ILE A 68 -8.26 -8.13 -12.09
CA ILE A 68 -7.97 -8.70 -13.41
C ILE A 68 -8.44 -7.75 -14.51
N GLY A 69 -7.48 -7.16 -15.23
CA GLY A 69 -7.76 -6.28 -16.37
C GLY A 69 -8.29 -7.06 -17.57
N VAL A 70 -9.53 -6.79 -17.98
CA VAL A 70 -10.20 -7.48 -19.10
C VAL A 70 -10.38 -6.56 -20.29
N SER A 71 -10.17 -7.11 -21.49
CA SER A 71 -10.27 -6.34 -22.75
C SER A 71 -11.71 -6.19 -23.25
N LYS A 72 -12.66 -6.87 -22.62
CA LYS A 72 -14.09 -6.81 -22.92
C LYS A 72 -14.81 -6.76 -21.60
N ASP A 73 -15.74 -5.82 -21.50
CA ASP A 73 -16.61 -5.68 -20.34
C ASP A 73 -17.41 -6.95 -20.12
N LYS A 74 -17.70 -7.21 -18.85
CA LYS A 74 -18.54 -8.32 -18.42
C LYS A 74 -19.98 -7.86 -18.40
N SER A 75 -20.88 -8.76 -18.78
CA SER A 75 -22.33 -8.52 -18.79
C SER A 75 -23.09 -9.31 -17.72
N ALA A 76 -22.40 -10.20 -17.00
CA ALA A 76 -22.99 -10.88 -15.84
C ALA A 76 -22.76 -10.00 -14.61
N ALA A 77 -23.75 -9.90 -13.72
CA ALA A 77 -23.65 -9.08 -12.51
C ALA A 77 -22.47 -9.53 -11.63
N MET A 78 -22.35 -10.83 -11.36
CA MET A 78 -21.29 -11.41 -10.51
C MET A 78 -21.33 -10.97 -9.04
N ASP A 79 -22.53 -10.70 -8.54
CA ASP A 79 -22.84 -10.51 -7.12
C ASP A 79 -22.55 -11.80 -6.31
N ASP A 80 -22.17 -11.65 -5.04
CA ASP A 80 -21.90 -12.73 -4.08
C ASP A 80 -20.88 -13.77 -4.57
N ASN A 81 -19.84 -13.31 -5.27
CA ASN A 81 -18.88 -14.18 -5.93
C ASN A 81 -17.64 -14.44 -5.09
N ASN A 82 -17.59 -15.63 -4.48
CA ASN A 82 -16.47 -16.09 -3.67
C ASN A 82 -15.20 -16.49 -4.49
N GLY A 83 -15.03 -15.88 -5.66
CA GLY A 83 -13.93 -16.14 -6.59
C GLY A 83 -12.65 -15.37 -6.29
N HIS A 84 -12.64 -14.53 -5.25
CA HIS A 84 -11.46 -13.79 -4.78
C HIS A 84 -10.81 -12.95 -5.90
N ARG A 85 -11.66 -12.41 -6.79
CA ARG A 85 -11.25 -11.65 -7.97
C ARG A 85 -12.28 -10.60 -8.31
N ILE A 86 -11.80 -9.48 -8.84
CA ILE A 86 -12.61 -8.43 -9.44
C ILE A 86 -12.11 -8.22 -10.86
N PHE A 87 -13.03 -8.21 -11.83
CA PHE A 87 -12.73 -7.83 -13.20
C PHE A 87 -12.79 -6.32 -13.33
N VAL A 88 -11.75 -5.73 -13.87
CA VAL A 88 -11.61 -4.28 -14.03
C VAL A 88 -11.31 -3.96 -15.48
N LYS A 89 -11.58 -2.72 -15.89
CA LYS A 89 -11.26 -2.28 -17.25
C LYS A 89 -9.78 -2.45 -17.49
N LEU A 90 -9.40 -2.99 -18.65
CA LEU A 90 -7.99 -3.08 -19.04
C LEU A 90 -7.39 -1.70 -19.32
N TYR A 91 -8.23 -0.76 -19.78
CA TYR A 91 -7.85 0.62 -20.05
C TYR A 91 -8.92 1.56 -19.49
N GLY A 92 -8.49 2.56 -18.71
CA GLY A 92 -9.36 3.54 -18.07
C GLY A 92 -9.75 3.17 -16.64
N ASN A 93 -10.65 3.98 -16.08
CA ASN A 93 -10.98 3.93 -14.67
C ASN A 93 -12.09 2.92 -14.32
N THR A 94 -11.87 2.20 -13.23
CA THR A 94 -12.82 1.30 -12.57
C THR A 94 -13.00 1.73 -11.12
N LYS A 95 -14.24 1.95 -10.68
CA LYS A 95 -14.57 2.16 -9.27
C LYS A 95 -14.77 0.81 -8.57
N ILE A 96 -14.13 0.64 -7.42
CA ILE A 96 -14.30 -0.51 -6.54
C ILE A 96 -14.77 0.04 -5.18
N TYR A 97 -16.07 -0.01 -4.92
CA TYR A 97 -16.66 0.46 -3.67
C TYR A 97 -16.26 -0.44 -2.50
N LEU A 98 -16.03 0.17 -1.34
CA LEU A 98 -15.59 -0.51 -0.13
C LEU A 98 -16.75 -0.59 0.85
N ALA A 99 -16.95 -1.77 1.43
CA ALA A 99 -17.90 -1.98 2.51
C ALA A 99 -17.15 -2.41 3.77
N GLU A 100 -17.46 -1.77 4.90
CA GLU A 100 -16.95 -2.22 6.19
C GLU A 100 -17.62 -3.56 6.56
N GLY A 101 -16.83 -4.51 7.04
CA GLY A 101 -17.32 -5.77 7.60
C GLY A 101 -16.21 -6.58 8.25
N ASP A 102 -16.55 -7.59 9.04
CA ASP A 102 -15.59 -8.36 9.84
C ASP A 102 -14.60 -9.20 9.01
N ASP A 103 -15.00 -9.55 7.78
CA ASP A 103 -14.24 -10.43 6.87
C ASP A 103 -13.91 -9.72 5.55
N PHE A 104 -12.91 -10.26 4.85
CA PHE A 104 -12.64 -9.90 3.46
C PHE A 104 -13.54 -10.69 2.51
N ASP A 105 -14.30 -10.00 1.67
CA ASP A 105 -15.16 -10.67 0.68
C ASP A 105 -15.37 -9.84 -0.60
N VAL A 106 -15.57 -10.51 -1.73
CA VAL A 106 -15.92 -9.85 -2.99
C VAL A 106 -17.44 -9.87 -3.15
N LEU A 107 -18.06 -8.75 -2.79
CA LEU A 107 -19.51 -8.58 -2.86
C LEU A 107 -20.00 -8.42 -4.30
N ASP A 108 -19.21 -7.75 -5.14
CA ASP A 108 -19.44 -7.63 -6.58
C ASP A 108 -18.10 -7.68 -7.33
N ALA A 109 -17.96 -8.69 -8.20
CA ALA A 109 -16.75 -8.92 -8.97
C ALA A 109 -16.69 -8.17 -10.32
N ASN A 110 -17.72 -7.43 -10.72
CA ASN A 110 -17.81 -6.78 -12.03
C ASN A 110 -17.54 -5.27 -11.97
N GLY A 111 -16.27 -4.88 -11.99
CA GLY A 111 -15.88 -3.46 -12.13
C GLY A 111 -16.01 -2.90 -13.55
N THR A 112 -16.60 -3.63 -14.50
CA THR A 112 -16.71 -3.19 -15.90
C THR A 112 -18.10 -2.76 -16.31
N ASP A 113 -19.09 -2.91 -15.44
CA ASP A 113 -20.43 -2.37 -15.64
C ASP A 113 -20.55 -0.92 -15.09
N GLY A 114 -21.78 -0.41 -15.05
CA GLY A 114 -22.06 0.97 -14.69
C GLY A 114 -22.05 1.25 -13.18
N ASN A 115 -22.24 0.22 -12.35
CA ASN A 115 -22.28 0.34 -10.88
C ASN A 115 -20.92 0.06 -10.23
N GLY A 116 -19.95 -0.47 -10.98
CA GLY A 116 -18.62 -0.74 -10.44
C GLY A 116 -18.61 -1.97 -9.54
N ALA A 117 -17.41 -2.36 -9.10
CA ALA A 117 -17.24 -3.51 -8.24
C ALA A 117 -17.45 -3.15 -6.76
N ARG A 118 -17.56 -4.16 -5.90
CA ARG A 118 -17.67 -3.96 -4.45
C ARG A 118 -16.86 -4.99 -3.68
N PHE A 119 -16.07 -4.51 -2.73
CA PHE A 119 -15.19 -5.31 -1.88
C PHE A 119 -15.46 -5.00 -0.40
N GLN A 120 -15.59 -6.03 0.41
CA GLN A 120 -15.72 -5.92 1.86
C GLN A 120 -14.35 -6.10 2.51
N LEU A 121 -14.06 -5.28 3.53
CA LEU A 121 -12.88 -5.39 4.36
C LEU A 121 -13.12 -4.79 5.76
N PRO A 122 -12.39 -5.25 6.79
CA PRO A 122 -12.46 -4.66 8.11
C PRO A 122 -11.91 -3.24 8.13
N ASN A 123 -12.33 -2.46 9.13
CA ASN A 123 -11.69 -1.19 9.45
C ASN A 123 -10.19 -1.42 9.70
N PRO A 124 -9.31 -0.82 8.88
CA PRO A 124 -7.89 -1.10 8.93
C PRO A 124 -7.21 -0.56 10.18
N ASP A 125 -7.77 0.47 10.83
CA ASP A 125 -7.16 1.17 11.94
C ASP A 125 -8.26 1.84 12.78
N PRO A 126 -8.97 1.06 13.63
CA PRO A 126 -10.13 1.55 14.39
C PRO A 126 -9.81 2.68 15.36
N ASP A 127 -8.56 2.78 15.81
CA ASP A 127 -8.09 3.82 16.74
C ASP A 127 -7.50 5.04 15.98
N ASN A 128 -7.37 4.95 14.65
CA ASN A 128 -6.77 5.93 13.74
C ASN A 128 -5.40 6.44 14.23
N ASP A 129 -4.59 5.57 14.82
CA ASP A 129 -3.28 5.92 15.39
C ASP A 129 -2.12 5.71 14.38
N GLY A 130 -2.42 5.15 13.20
CA GLY A 130 -1.45 4.80 12.17
C GLY A 130 -0.91 3.38 12.28
N MET A 131 -1.44 2.56 13.19
CA MET A 131 -1.11 1.15 13.34
C MET A 131 -2.26 0.30 12.81
N THR A 132 -2.06 -0.31 11.65
CA THR A 132 -3.13 -1.10 11.06
C THR A 132 -3.36 -2.41 11.82
N VAL A 133 -4.59 -2.95 11.81
CA VAL A 133 -4.92 -4.29 12.34
C VAL A 133 -4.62 -5.41 11.34
N TYR A 134 -4.48 -5.07 10.06
CA TYR A 134 -3.99 -5.95 9.00
C TYR A 134 -3.11 -5.19 8.01
N SER A 135 -2.35 -5.93 7.20
CA SER A 135 -1.44 -5.37 6.20
C SER A 135 -1.79 -5.84 4.80
N VAL A 136 -1.56 -4.97 3.82
CA VAL A 136 -1.83 -5.26 2.40
C VAL A 136 -0.55 -5.30 1.62
N TYR A 137 -0.35 -6.39 0.88
CA TYR A 137 0.78 -6.57 -0.01
C TYR A 137 0.31 -6.65 -1.46
N ALA A 138 0.88 -5.85 -2.34
CA ALA A 138 0.54 -5.84 -3.76
C ALA A 138 1.69 -6.32 -4.64
N ARG A 139 1.36 -6.98 -5.74
CA ARG A 139 2.29 -7.19 -6.85
C ARG A 139 1.59 -7.19 -8.21
N PRO A 140 2.21 -6.63 -9.26
CA PRO A 140 1.71 -6.75 -10.62
C PRO A 140 2.12 -8.09 -11.24
N LEU A 141 1.23 -8.72 -12.00
CA LEU A 141 1.45 -10.00 -12.70
C LEU A 141 0.95 -9.96 -14.15
N GLY A 142 1.22 -11.04 -14.89
CA GLY A 142 0.84 -11.17 -16.29
C GLY A 142 1.88 -10.58 -17.25
N LYS A 143 1.40 -10.18 -18.44
CA LYS A 143 2.24 -9.61 -19.51
C LYS A 143 2.82 -8.28 -19.06
N TRP A 144 4.11 -8.10 -19.30
CA TRP A 144 4.84 -6.86 -19.01
C TRP A 144 4.44 -5.71 -19.93
N GLY A 145 4.69 -4.48 -19.48
CA GLY A 145 4.42 -3.23 -20.20
C GLY A 145 3.07 -2.58 -19.89
N GLY A 146 2.35 -3.06 -18.88
CA GLY A 146 1.14 -2.40 -18.36
C GLY A 146 1.40 -1.82 -16.97
N SER A 147 0.70 -0.73 -16.67
CA SER A 147 0.72 -0.08 -15.36
C SER A 147 -0.70 0.21 -14.89
N GLY A 148 -0.85 0.63 -13.64
CA GLY A 148 -2.07 1.25 -13.17
C GLY A 148 -1.87 1.97 -11.85
N ALA A 149 -2.81 2.85 -11.54
CA ALA A 149 -2.83 3.68 -10.35
C ALA A 149 -4.11 3.41 -9.57
N ILE A 150 -3.97 3.02 -8.30
CA ILE A 150 -5.09 2.81 -7.38
C ILE A 150 -5.06 3.93 -6.36
N THR A 151 -6.14 4.69 -6.27
CA THR A 151 -6.29 5.81 -5.36
C THR A 151 -7.51 5.59 -4.46
N PRO A 152 -7.35 5.55 -3.13
CA PRO A 152 -8.48 5.61 -2.21
C PRO A 152 -9.21 6.95 -2.36
N CYS A 153 -10.52 6.90 -2.48
CA CYS A 153 -11.39 8.07 -2.50
C CYS A 153 -12.57 7.83 -1.57
N ALA A 154 -13.27 8.90 -1.22
CA ALA A 154 -14.49 8.88 -0.41
C ALA A 154 -15.32 10.14 -0.69
N THR A 155 -16.54 10.15 -0.19
CA THR A 155 -17.41 11.34 -0.17
C THR A 155 -17.14 12.12 1.09
N ALA A 156 -16.70 13.37 0.95
CA ALA A 156 -16.65 14.35 2.03
C ALA A 156 -17.94 15.17 2.06
N ALA A 157 -18.36 15.57 3.25
CA ALA A 157 -19.44 16.54 3.39
C ALA A 157 -19.03 17.87 2.75
N GLY A 158 -19.98 18.55 2.13
CA GLY A 158 -19.75 19.86 1.53
C GLY A 158 -19.50 20.97 2.55
N GLU A 159 -19.63 22.23 2.12
CA GLU A 159 -19.37 23.41 2.95
C GLU A 159 -20.34 23.48 4.15
N ASP A 160 -21.52 22.85 4.05
CA ASP A 160 -22.49 22.79 5.13
C ASP A 160 -22.14 21.77 6.25
N GLY A 161 -21.16 20.89 6.01
CA GLY A 161 -20.72 19.86 6.94
C GLY A 161 -21.76 18.75 7.18
N VAL A 162 -22.72 18.57 6.27
CA VAL A 162 -23.79 17.56 6.36
C VAL A 162 -23.70 16.62 5.16
N PHE A 163 -23.64 15.31 5.41
CA PHE A 163 -23.69 14.28 4.37
C PHE A 163 -25.09 14.14 3.75
N ASP A 164 -25.14 13.53 2.57
CA ASP A 164 -26.32 13.28 1.75
C ASP A 164 -27.00 14.58 1.25
N THR A 165 -26.18 15.61 1.02
CA THR A 165 -26.59 16.91 0.48
C THR A 165 -26.08 17.08 -0.96
N VAL A 166 -26.41 18.21 -1.59
CA VAL A 166 -26.07 18.42 -3.01
C VAL A 166 -24.64 18.93 -3.22
N ASP A 167 -23.98 19.35 -2.15
CA ASP A 167 -22.61 19.87 -2.12
C ASP A 167 -21.59 18.84 -1.64
N ASP A 168 -22.00 17.61 -1.34
CA ASP A 168 -21.12 16.47 -1.13
C ASP A 168 -20.13 16.31 -2.30
N GLU A 169 -18.86 16.08 -1.98
CA GLU A 169 -17.78 16.00 -2.96
C GLU A 169 -17.01 14.68 -2.85
N GLU A 170 -16.77 14.03 -3.99
CA GLU A 170 -15.83 12.90 -4.06
C GLU A 170 -14.40 13.43 -3.98
N VAL A 171 -13.75 13.19 -2.84
CA VAL A 171 -12.35 13.52 -2.61
C VAL A 171 -11.48 12.29 -2.75
N CYS A 172 -10.32 12.44 -3.40
CA CYS A 172 -9.37 11.35 -3.60
C CYS A 172 -8.05 11.63 -2.89
N SER A 173 -7.46 10.59 -2.33
CA SER A 173 -6.18 10.63 -1.65
C SER A 173 -5.08 11.22 -2.54
N MET A 174 -4.28 12.11 -1.96
CA MET A 174 -3.04 12.61 -2.56
C MET A 174 -1.96 11.52 -2.65
N THR A 175 -2.11 10.45 -1.86
CA THR A 175 -1.23 9.29 -1.88
C THR A 175 -1.81 8.20 -2.79
N VAL A 176 -1.08 7.88 -3.86
CA VAL A 176 -1.53 6.96 -4.92
C VAL A 176 -0.64 5.72 -4.96
N LEU A 177 -1.24 4.53 -4.98
CA LEU A 177 -0.51 3.30 -5.28
C LEU A 177 -0.29 3.18 -6.78
N THR A 178 0.96 3.30 -7.22
CA THR A 178 1.33 2.98 -8.61
C THR A 178 1.92 1.58 -8.70
N VAL A 179 1.39 0.75 -9.61
CA VAL A 179 1.87 -0.59 -9.89
C VAL A 179 2.25 -0.73 -11.36
N GLU A 180 3.47 -1.21 -11.63
CA GLU A 180 3.96 -1.41 -12.99
C GLU A 180 4.46 -2.84 -13.20
N ARG A 181 3.99 -3.50 -14.27
CA ARG A 181 4.53 -4.80 -14.66
C ARG A 181 5.74 -4.63 -15.57
N THR A 182 6.92 -4.65 -14.97
CA THR A 182 8.21 -4.72 -15.69
C THR A 182 8.52 -6.15 -16.17
N LYS A 183 9.58 -6.34 -16.96
CA LYS A 183 10.04 -7.68 -17.35
C LYS A 183 10.64 -8.43 -16.16
N GLY A 184 10.49 -9.76 -16.14
CA GLY A 184 11.09 -10.63 -15.11
C GLY A 184 10.13 -11.00 -13.99
N LYS A 185 10.68 -11.44 -12.85
CA LYS A 185 9.91 -11.84 -11.68
C LYS A 185 9.36 -10.61 -10.95
N SER A 186 8.09 -10.67 -10.58
CA SER A 186 7.45 -9.64 -9.75
C SER A 186 7.48 -10.04 -8.28
N HIS A 187 7.60 -9.04 -7.41
CA HIS A 187 7.68 -9.18 -5.96
C HIS A 187 6.55 -8.40 -5.30
N PHE A 188 6.08 -8.89 -4.17
CA PHE A 188 5.17 -8.16 -3.30
C PHE A 188 5.89 -7.02 -2.60
N GLN A 189 5.15 -5.95 -2.36
CA GLN A 189 5.53 -4.82 -1.54
C GLN A 189 4.39 -4.54 -0.57
N ASN A 190 4.71 -4.13 0.65
CA ASN A 190 3.70 -3.64 1.59
C ASN A 190 3.16 -2.31 1.03
N VAL A 191 1.85 -2.25 0.86
CA VAL A 191 1.13 -1.10 0.30
C VAL A 191 0.04 -0.59 1.23
N SER A 192 0.05 -0.98 2.51
CA SER A 192 -0.96 -0.59 3.50
C SER A 192 -1.19 0.93 3.51
N LYS A 193 -0.10 1.71 3.54
CA LYS A 193 -0.13 3.19 3.52
C LYS A 193 -0.86 3.78 2.32
N TYR A 194 -0.87 3.10 1.18
CA TYR A 194 -1.47 3.62 -0.05
C TYR A 194 -2.92 3.20 -0.26
N LEU A 195 -3.35 2.05 0.28
CA LEU A 195 -4.68 1.50 0.03
C LEU A 195 -5.64 1.64 1.21
N LEU A 196 -5.12 1.76 2.43
CA LEU A 196 -5.93 1.74 3.65
C LEU A 196 -6.19 3.13 4.26
N TYR A 197 -5.77 4.18 3.57
CA TYR A 197 -5.90 5.56 4.04
C TYR A 197 -6.24 6.51 2.91
N VAL A 198 -7.09 7.49 3.20
CA VAL A 198 -7.30 8.68 2.39
C VAL A 198 -6.48 9.81 2.99
N ASN A 199 -5.50 10.33 2.23
CA ASN A 199 -4.68 11.46 2.65
C ASN A 199 -5.16 12.70 1.90
N VAL A 200 -5.86 13.60 2.59
CA VAL A 200 -6.54 14.75 2.00
C VAL A 200 -6.52 15.93 2.98
N ASP A 201 -6.53 17.15 2.45
CA ASP A 201 -6.71 18.40 3.16
C ASP A 201 -8.21 18.76 3.14
N LEU A 202 -8.94 18.43 4.21
CA LEU A 202 -10.40 18.66 4.26
C LEU A 202 -10.78 20.07 4.70
N ASP A 203 -9.95 20.74 5.50
CA ASP A 203 -10.25 22.07 6.03
C ASP A 203 -9.67 23.21 5.19
N GLY A 204 -8.85 22.87 4.19
CA GLY A 204 -8.27 23.79 3.22
C GLY A 204 -7.11 24.62 3.78
N ASP A 205 -6.48 24.19 4.88
CA ASP A 205 -5.37 24.90 5.51
C ASP A 205 -4.02 24.68 4.80
N GLY A 206 -3.97 23.76 3.83
CA GLY A 206 -2.79 23.38 3.07
C GLY A 206 -1.98 22.24 3.70
N VAL A 207 -2.43 21.67 4.81
CA VAL A 207 -1.88 20.49 5.47
C VAL A 207 -2.72 19.29 5.07
N THR A 208 -2.07 18.15 4.85
CA THR A 208 -2.77 16.91 4.49
C THR A 208 -2.96 16.07 5.73
N GLU A 209 -4.21 15.75 6.04
CA GLU A 209 -4.57 14.84 7.12
C GLU A 209 -4.68 13.41 6.59
N ARG A 210 -4.53 12.46 7.50
CA ARG A 210 -4.65 11.04 7.21
C ARG A 210 -5.90 10.50 7.88
N TYR A 211 -6.79 9.93 7.09
CA TYR A 211 -7.99 9.25 7.55
C TYR A 211 -7.90 7.78 7.14
N ASN A 212 -8.06 6.86 8.10
CA ASN A 212 -8.25 5.44 7.81
C ASN A 212 -9.51 5.23 6.96
N LEU A 213 -9.59 4.10 6.23
CA LEU A 213 -10.86 3.71 5.60
C LEU A 213 -11.93 3.55 6.68
N PHE A 214 -13.15 4.01 6.37
CA PHE A 214 -14.31 4.02 7.29
C PHE A 214 -14.16 4.95 8.50
N ASN A 215 -13.31 5.97 8.39
CA ASN A 215 -13.33 7.10 9.31
C ASN A 215 -14.66 7.87 9.20
N ASP A 216 -15.16 8.43 10.30
CA ASP A 216 -16.45 9.14 10.32
C ASP A 216 -16.41 10.52 9.65
N ALA A 217 -15.22 11.03 9.32
CA ALA A 217 -15.05 12.26 8.55
C ALA A 217 -15.51 12.16 7.09
N MET A 218 -15.70 10.95 6.53
CA MET A 218 -16.13 10.73 5.14
C MET A 218 -17.04 9.48 5.03
N GLN A 219 -17.73 9.32 3.90
CA GLN A 219 -18.53 8.12 3.59
C GLN A 219 -18.25 7.58 2.18
N ASP A 220 -18.93 6.50 1.78
CA ASP A 220 -18.84 5.92 0.41
C ASP A 220 -17.41 5.66 -0.10
N TYR A 221 -16.56 5.13 0.77
CA TYR A 221 -15.17 4.81 0.43
C TYR A 221 -15.06 3.90 -0.80
N LEU A 222 -14.10 4.19 -1.67
CA LEU A 222 -13.81 3.41 -2.87
C LEU A 222 -12.32 3.39 -3.20
N TRP A 223 -11.90 2.36 -3.94
CA TRP A 223 -10.66 2.39 -4.70
C TRP A 223 -10.95 2.76 -6.15
N SER A 224 -10.43 3.91 -6.57
CA SER A 224 -10.44 4.36 -7.96
C SER A 224 -9.23 3.77 -8.67
N TYR A 225 -9.46 2.79 -9.56
CA TYR A 225 -8.38 2.12 -10.29
C TYR A 225 -8.30 2.59 -11.74
N ASP A 226 -7.34 3.47 -12.05
CA ASP A 226 -6.99 3.81 -13.42
C ASP A 226 -5.99 2.79 -13.99
N ASN A 227 -6.46 1.95 -14.90
CA ASN A 227 -5.65 0.90 -15.50
C ASN A 227 -5.13 1.31 -16.88
N GLN A 228 -3.85 1.06 -17.13
CA GLN A 228 -3.16 1.34 -18.38
C GLN A 228 -2.55 0.04 -18.94
N GLY A 229 -3.41 -0.94 -19.19
CA GLY A 229 -3.04 -2.20 -19.82
C GLY A 229 -2.46 -3.26 -18.86
N LEU A 230 -2.46 -3.03 -17.55
CA LEU A 230 -2.02 -4.02 -16.57
C LEU A 230 -3.01 -5.18 -16.48
N LYS A 231 -2.48 -6.41 -16.55
CA LYS A 231 -3.30 -7.62 -16.65
C LYS A 231 -3.81 -8.12 -15.31
N LEU A 232 -2.99 -8.01 -14.27
CA LEU A 232 -3.32 -8.53 -12.97
C LEU A 232 -2.57 -7.72 -11.91
N VAL A 233 -3.29 -7.20 -10.93
CA VAL A 233 -2.75 -6.84 -9.62
C VAL A 233 -3.19 -7.93 -8.65
N GLN A 234 -2.25 -8.56 -7.98
CA GLN A 234 -2.55 -9.48 -6.89
C GLN A 234 -2.30 -8.76 -5.57
N LEU A 235 -3.34 -8.71 -4.74
CA LEU A 235 -3.33 -8.18 -3.39
C LEU A 235 -3.41 -9.35 -2.40
N ARG A 236 -2.72 -9.22 -1.28
CA ARG A 236 -2.78 -10.14 -0.15
C ARG A 236 -2.97 -9.39 1.14
N PHE A 237 -3.90 -9.84 1.96
CA PHE A 237 -4.25 -9.24 3.24
C PHE A 237 -3.83 -10.20 4.34
N TYR A 238 -2.94 -9.75 5.21
CA TYR A 238 -2.40 -10.53 6.32
C TYR A 238 -2.85 -9.91 7.64
N GLU A 239 -3.30 -10.74 8.58
CA GLU A 239 -3.64 -10.34 9.96
C GLU A 239 -2.36 -10.05 10.77
N GLU A 240 -1.65 -9.00 10.35
CA GLU A 240 -0.52 -8.44 11.06
C GLU A 240 -0.49 -6.93 10.88
N SER A 241 -0.02 -6.24 11.92
CA SER A 241 0.02 -4.79 11.93
C SER A 241 1.14 -4.21 11.08
N THR A 242 0.91 -2.99 10.59
CA THR A 242 1.92 -2.16 9.93
C THR A 242 1.81 -0.74 10.47
N ASP A 243 2.94 -0.18 10.90
CA ASP A 243 3.05 1.26 11.13
C ASP A 243 3.12 1.99 9.78
N VAL A 244 2.15 2.85 9.51
CA VAL A 244 2.08 3.65 8.27
C VAL A 244 2.49 5.11 8.46
N THR A 245 2.91 5.49 9.67
CA THR A 245 3.41 6.84 9.98
C THR A 245 4.84 7.07 9.47
N LEU A 246 5.60 5.98 9.27
CA LEU A 246 6.98 5.98 8.80
C LEU A 246 7.12 6.14 7.28
#